data_AF-A0A2V2FHT6-F1
#
_entry.id   AF-A0A2V2FHT6-F1
#
_cell.length_a   1.000
_cell.length_b   1.000
_cell.length_c   1.000
_cell.angle_alpha   90.00
_cell.angle_beta   90.00
_cell.angle_gamma   90.00
#
_symmetry.space_group_name_H-M   'P 1'
#
loop_
_entity.id
_entity.type
_entity.pdbx_description
1 polymer ?
#
loop_
_entity_poly.entity_id
_entity_poly.type
_entity_poly.pdbx_seq_one_letter_code
_entity_poly.pdbx_strand_id
1 'polypeptide(L)'
;MNNEHAAAFVPEAIAYLETCKKSTNKDKYARVLCAPVADALIAFCRQDGEFAQAVAQTKDFGKCLAAVSKGVGDCLSDLDAYSRAAAFYFPGAKVSFQMTIDLVGDAAKPEDVQKPKRLALSLEDIL
;
A
#
# COMPACT_ATOMS: atom_id res chain seq x y z
N MET A 1 13.37 -15.80 -14.41
CA MET A 1 12.38 -16.85 -14.71
C MET A 1 11.13 -16.56 -13.89
N ASN A 2 9.93 -16.56 -14.50
CA ASN A 2 8.60 -16.78 -13.90
C ASN A 2 7.57 -15.63 -13.78
N ASN A 3 7.80 -14.41 -14.28
CA ASN A 3 6.76 -13.36 -14.18
C ASN A 3 5.47 -13.69 -14.98
N GLU A 4 5.56 -14.42 -16.09
CA GLU A 4 4.38 -14.78 -16.90
C GLU A 4 3.43 -15.78 -16.23
N HIS A 5 3.95 -16.72 -15.43
CA HIS A 5 3.11 -17.64 -14.66
C HIS A 5 2.55 -16.97 -13.41
N ALA A 6 3.32 -16.10 -12.77
CA ALA A 6 2.87 -15.36 -11.60
C ALA A 6 1.75 -14.35 -11.96
N ALA A 7 1.81 -13.75 -13.16
CA ALA A 7 0.77 -12.86 -13.67
C ALA A 7 -0.63 -13.51 -13.76
N ALA A 8 -0.72 -14.84 -13.89
CA ALA A 8 -2.00 -15.55 -13.90
C ALA A 8 -2.77 -15.46 -12.56
N PHE A 9 -2.07 -15.17 -11.45
CA PHE A 9 -2.67 -15.04 -10.13
C PHE A 9 -3.27 -13.65 -9.87
N VAL A 10 -2.97 -12.65 -10.70
CA VAL A 10 -3.43 -11.26 -10.52
C VAL A 10 -4.96 -11.17 -10.40
N PRO A 11 -5.77 -11.78 -11.28
CA PRO A 11 -7.22 -11.70 -11.16
C PRO A 11 -7.76 -12.34 -9.87
N GLU A 12 -7.18 -13.48 -9.47
CA GLU A 12 -7.59 -14.20 -8.26
C GLU A 12 -7.27 -13.39 -6.99
N ALA A 13 -6.05 -12.84 -6.91
CA ALA A 13 -5.62 -12.01 -5.79
C ALA A 13 -6.51 -10.78 -5.61
N ILE A 14 -6.82 -10.08 -6.73
CA ILE A 14 -7.68 -8.90 -6.72
C ILE A 14 -9.11 -9.28 -6.29
N ALA A 15 -9.68 -10.34 -6.85
CA ALA A 15 -11.02 -10.79 -6.50
C ALA A 15 -11.13 -11.14 -5.00
N TYR A 16 -10.11 -11.83 -4.47
CA TYR A 16 -10.01 -12.15 -3.05
C TYR A 16 -9.99 -10.88 -2.18
N LEU A 17 -9.11 -9.92 -2.48
CA LEU A 17 -8.98 -8.68 -1.72
C LEU A 17 -10.25 -7.80 -1.81
N GLU A 18 -10.92 -7.74 -2.97
CA GLU A 18 -12.19 -7.04 -3.15
C GLU A 18 -13.33 -7.67 -2.32
N THR A 19 -13.35 -9.00 -2.20
CA THR A 19 -14.27 -9.68 -1.28
C THR A 19 -13.95 -9.33 0.17
N CYS A 20 -12.68 -9.36 0.57
CA CYS A 20 -12.25 -8.97 1.91
C CYS A 20 -12.60 -7.52 2.24
N LYS A 21 -12.42 -6.59 1.30
CA LYS A 21 -12.75 -5.16 1.45
C LYS A 21 -14.22 -4.92 1.80
N LYS A 22 -15.13 -5.74 1.26
CA LYS A 22 -16.58 -5.66 1.50
C LYS A 22 -17.01 -6.31 2.82
N SER A 23 -16.12 -7.08 3.45
CA SER A 23 -16.45 -7.75 4.70
C SER A 23 -16.52 -6.77 5.87
N THR A 24 -17.53 -6.93 6.73
CA THR A 24 -17.72 -6.09 7.92
C THR A 24 -17.00 -6.71 9.10
N ASN A 25 -16.12 -5.93 9.76
CA ASN A 25 -15.40 -6.34 10.96
C ASN A 25 -15.83 -5.49 12.17
N LYS A 26 -15.91 -6.11 13.35
CA LYS A 26 -16.24 -5.43 14.62
C LYS A 26 -15.01 -4.81 15.29
N ASP A 27 -13.80 -5.24 14.93
CA ASP A 27 -12.55 -4.69 15.44
C ASP A 27 -12.32 -3.25 14.94
N LYS A 28 -11.95 -2.36 15.86
CA LYS A 28 -11.81 -0.92 15.58
C LYS A 28 -10.72 -0.63 14.55
N TYR A 29 -9.61 -1.38 14.56
CA TYR A 29 -8.52 -1.19 13.61
C TYR A 29 -8.88 -1.79 12.25
N ALA A 30 -9.44 -3.00 12.23
CA ALA A 30 -9.90 -3.62 10.99
C ALA A 30 -10.93 -2.75 10.25
N ARG A 31 -11.82 -2.05 10.96
CA ARG A 31 -12.79 -1.13 10.36
C ARG A 31 -12.16 0.02 9.56
N VAL A 32 -11.02 0.54 10.03
CA VAL A 32 -10.35 1.68 9.39
C VAL A 32 -9.26 1.24 8.41
N LEU A 33 -8.59 0.11 8.68
CA LEU A 33 -7.48 -0.39 7.87
C LEU A 33 -7.92 -1.28 6.71
N CYS A 34 -9.06 -1.97 6.80
CA CYS A 34 -9.46 -2.99 5.82
C CYS A 34 -9.49 -2.45 4.39
N ALA A 35 -10.21 -1.36 4.13
CA ALA A 35 -10.32 -0.78 2.81
C ALA A 35 -8.99 -0.22 2.26
N PRO A 36 -8.28 0.69 2.96
CA PRO A 36 -7.05 1.27 2.43
C PRO A 36 -5.93 0.23 2.26
N VAL A 37 -5.79 -0.73 3.18
CA VAL A 37 -4.79 -1.80 3.05
C VAL A 37 -5.14 -2.72 1.88
N ALA A 38 -6.41 -3.09 1.70
CA ALA A 38 -6.81 -3.89 0.54
C ALA A 38 -6.53 -3.15 -0.78
N ASP A 39 -6.83 -1.85 -0.85
CA ASP A 39 -6.59 -1.03 -2.05
C ASP A 39 -5.09 -0.93 -2.39
N ALA A 40 -4.24 -0.74 -1.39
CA ALA A 40 -2.79 -0.74 -1.57
C ALA A 40 -2.29 -2.11 -2.08
N LEU A 41 -2.73 -3.22 -1.46
CA LEU A 41 -2.35 -4.56 -1.90
C LEU A 41 -2.84 -4.87 -3.32
N ILE A 42 -4.06 -4.47 -3.68
CA ILE A 42 -4.59 -4.59 -5.05
C ILE A 42 -3.69 -3.83 -6.04
N ALA A 43 -3.27 -2.61 -5.68
CA ALA A 43 -2.37 -1.83 -6.52
C ALA A 43 -1.00 -2.49 -6.71
N PHE A 44 -0.47 -3.17 -5.68
CA PHE A 44 0.77 -3.94 -5.79
C PHE A 44 0.58 -5.21 -6.63
N CYS A 45 -0.51 -5.97 -6.43
CA CYS A 45 -0.85 -7.14 -7.23
C CYS A 45 -0.96 -6.83 -8.73
N ARG A 46 -1.41 -5.62 -9.11
CA ARG A 46 -1.46 -5.19 -10.51
C ARG A 46 -0.08 -4.94 -11.13
N GLN A 47 0.91 -4.62 -10.30
CA GLN A 47 2.26 -4.25 -10.75
C GLN A 47 3.21 -5.44 -10.75
N ASP A 48 3.00 -6.42 -9.86
CA ASP A 48 3.89 -7.55 -9.68
C ASP A 48 3.12 -8.88 -9.52
N GLY A 49 3.40 -9.82 -10.43
CA GLY A 49 2.74 -11.11 -10.46
C GLY A 49 3.13 -12.01 -9.28
N GLU A 50 4.38 -11.94 -8.80
CA GLU A 50 4.85 -12.76 -7.68
C GLU A 50 4.19 -12.33 -6.36
N PHE A 51 4.03 -11.03 -6.17
CA PHE A 51 3.25 -10.47 -5.07
C PHE A 51 1.79 -10.91 -5.14
N ALA A 52 1.16 -10.82 -6.32
CA ALA A 52 -0.20 -11.31 -6.53
C ALA A 52 -0.33 -12.81 -6.21
N GLN A 53 0.64 -13.61 -6.64
CA GLN A 53 0.69 -15.02 -6.33
C GLN A 53 0.76 -15.27 -4.81
N ALA A 54 1.63 -14.55 -4.09
CA ALA A 54 1.76 -14.70 -2.64
C ALA A 54 0.44 -14.39 -1.90
N VAL A 55 -0.27 -13.33 -2.34
CA VAL A 55 -1.59 -12.98 -1.81
C VAL A 55 -2.63 -14.06 -2.12
N ALA A 56 -2.70 -14.50 -3.38
CA ALA A 56 -3.65 -15.50 -3.84
C ALA A 56 -3.43 -16.88 -3.20
N GLN A 57 -2.19 -17.24 -2.87
CA GLN A 57 -1.89 -18.54 -2.28
C GLN A 57 -2.07 -18.54 -0.76
N THR A 58 -1.75 -17.44 -0.09
CA THR A 58 -1.86 -17.34 1.38
C THR A 58 -3.32 -17.16 1.83
N LYS A 59 -4.09 -16.32 1.14
CA LYS A 59 -5.51 -15.98 1.44
C LYS A 59 -5.83 -15.71 2.92
N ASP A 60 -4.95 -14.97 3.62
CA ASP A 60 -5.13 -14.68 5.05
C ASP A 60 -5.11 -13.18 5.40
N PHE A 61 -6.01 -12.41 4.77
CA PHE A 61 -6.14 -10.98 4.98
C PHE A 61 -6.54 -10.62 6.41
N GLY A 62 -7.29 -11.50 7.10
CA GLY A 62 -7.63 -11.31 8.52
C GLY A 62 -6.39 -11.30 9.42
N LYS A 63 -5.48 -12.27 9.25
CA LYS A 63 -4.20 -12.25 9.98
C LYS A 63 -3.27 -11.14 9.52
N CYS A 64 -3.31 -10.77 8.24
CA CYS A 64 -2.59 -9.60 7.75
C CYS A 64 -3.01 -8.34 8.53
N LEU A 65 -4.30 -8.03 8.62
CA LEU A 65 -4.79 -6.88 9.39
C LEU A 65 -4.42 -6.94 10.87
N ALA A 66 -4.49 -8.13 11.49
CA ALA A 66 -4.07 -8.31 12.88
C ALA A 66 -2.56 -8.08 13.08
N ALA A 67 -1.73 -8.47 12.10
CA ALA A 67 -0.30 -8.20 12.12
C ALA A 67 0.00 -6.70 11.93
N VAL A 68 -0.74 -6.05 11.04
CA VAL A 68 -0.62 -4.60 10.78
C VAL A 68 -0.96 -3.80 12.04
N SER A 69 -2.09 -4.10 12.71
CA SER A 69 -2.55 -3.39 13.91
C SER A 69 -1.85 -3.82 15.21
N LYS A 70 -0.95 -4.82 15.16
CA LYS A 70 -0.26 -5.31 16.35
C LYS A 70 0.59 -4.21 16.99
N GLY A 71 0.36 -3.99 18.28
CA GLY A 71 1.10 -3.01 19.08
C GLY A 71 0.79 -1.55 18.73
N VAL A 72 -0.24 -1.30 17.91
CA VAL A 72 -0.68 0.06 17.59
C VAL A 72 -1.46 0.64 18.76
N GLY A 73 -1.08 1.85 19.19
CA GLY A 73 -1.83 2.64 20.16
C GLY A 73 -3.02 3.33 19.50
N ASP A 74 -3.00 4.66 19.49
CA ASP A 74 -4.11 5.47 18.97
C ASP A 74 -3.98 5.83 17.48
N CYS A 75 -2.78 5.73 16.90
CA CYS A 75 -2.52 6.07 15.51
C CYS A 75 -1.60 5.06 14.81
N LEU A 76 -1.79 4.90 13.51
CA LEU A 76 -0.92 4.16 12.60
C LEU A 76 -0.85 4.96 11.29
N SER A 77 0.36 5.20 10.78
CA SER A 77 0.54 5.87 9.50
C SER A 77 0.19 4.93 8.33
N ASP A 78 -0.27 5.50 7.21
CA ASP A 78 -0.52 4.72 5.99
C ASP A 78 0.74 3.98 5.51
N LEU A 79 1.91 4.62 5.61
CA LEU A 79 3.19 4.01 5.26
C LEU A 79 3.45 2.75 6.10
N ASP A 80 3.30 2.85 7.42
CA ASP A 80 3.49 1.69 8.31
C ASP A 80 2.46 0.60 8.03
N ALA A 81 1.20 1.00 7.79
CA ALA A 81 0.14 0.06 7.48
C ALA A 81 0.45 -0.74 6.21
N TYR A 82 0.80 -0.06 5.13
CA TYR A 82 1.08 -0.69 3.84
C TYR A 82 2.40 -1.46 3.86
N SER A 83 3.42 -0.96 4.56
CA SER A 83 4.70 -1.67 4.73
C SER A 83 4.52 -2.99 5.46
N ARG A 84 3.79 -2.98 6.59
CA ARG A 84 3.51 -4.20 7.36
C ARG A 84 2.66 -5.19 6.56
N ALA A 85 1.68 -4.69 5.79
CA ALA A 85 0.83 -5.54 4.95
C ALA A 85 1.62 -6.17 3.80
N ALA A 86 2.49 -5.41 3.12
CA ALA A 86 3.35 -5.94 2.07
C ALA A 86 4.33 -6.99 2.64
N ALA A 87 4.96 -6.68 3.78
CA ALA A 87 5.89 -7.59 4.46
C ALA A 87 5.23 -8.88 4.97
N PHE A 88 3.92 -8.86 5.25
CA PHE A 88 3.16 -10.06 5.64
C PHE A 88 3.12 -11.11 4.53
N TYR A 89 2.89 -10.69 3.28
CA TYR A 89 2.83 -11.60 2.13
C TYR A 89 4.21 -11.86 1.52
N PHE A 90 5.12 -10.89 1.61
CA PHE A 90 6.45 -10.98 1.03
C PHE A 90 7.49 -10.50 2.05
N PRO A 91 8.07 -11.42 2.85
CA PRO A 91 9.05 -11.06 3.87
C PRO A 91 10.21 -10.26 3.28
N GLY A 92 10.47 -9.08 3.84
CA GLY A 92 11.49 -8.14 3.36
C GLY A 92 11.00 -7.09 2.38
N ALA A 93 9.73 -7.12 1.96
CA ALA A 93 9.13 -6.03 1.19
C ALA A 93 9.15 -4.73 1.99
N LYS A 94 9.47 -3.64 1.29
CA LYS A 94 9.44 -2.28 1.83
C LYS A 94 8.58 -1.42 0.92
N VAL A 95 7.71 -0.62 1.52
CA VAL A 95 6.99 0.44 0.82
C VAL A 95 7.74 1.73 1.11
N SER A 96 7.99 2.54 0.09
CA SER A 96 8.55 3.88 0.24
C SER A 96 7.57 4.89 -0.34
N PHE A 97 7.49 6.07 0.28
CA PHE A 97 6.61 7.16 -0.14
C PHE A 97 7.46 8.37 -0.53
N GLN A 98 7.06 9.01 -1.62
CA GLN A 98 7.64 10.28 -2.03
C GLN A 98 6.55 11.35 -2.01
N MET A 99 6.77 12.41 -1.22
CA MET A 99 5.89 13.57 -1.18
C MET A 99 6.61 14.78 -1.76
N THR A 100 5.97 15.49 -2.69
CA THR A 100 6.49 16.70 -3.32
C THR A 100 5.49 17.83 -3.22
N ILE A 101 5.94 19.01 -2.81
CA ILE A 101 5.12 20.23 -2.76
C ILE A 101 5.56 21.18 -3.87
N ASP A 102 4.59 21.67 -4.65
CA ASP A 102 4.77 22.78 -5.57
C ASP A 102 4.40 24.10 -4.88
N LEU A 103 5.40 24.95 -4.63
CA LEU A 103 5.23 26.23 -3.94
C LEU A 103 4.77 27.37 -4.86
N VAL A 104 4.87 27.17 -6.18
CA VAL A 104 4.48 28.19 -7.17
C VAL A 104 3.02 27.97 -7.58
N GLY A 105 2.60 26.71 -7.71
CA GLY A 105 1.24 26.35 -8.12
C GLY A 105 0.82 27.05 -9.42
N ASP A 106 -0.42 27.51 -9.49
CA ASP A 106 -0.98 28.17 -10.69
C ASP A 106 -0.47 29.60 -10.92
N ALA A 107 0.30 30.18 -9.99
CA ALA A 107 0.85 31.52 -10.13
C ALA A 107 2.10 31.58 -11.04
N ALA A 108 2.48 30.44 -11.63
CA ALA A 108 3.62 30.34 -12.54
C ALA A 108 3.42 31.22 -13.78
N LYS A 109 4.28 32.23 -13.96
CA LYS A 109 4.36 32.96 -15.23
C LYS A 109 5.10 32.11 -16.27
N PRO A 110 4.75 32.22 -17.57
CA PRO A 110 5.38 31.41 -18.62
C PRO A 110 6.90 31.59 -18.72
N GLU A 111 7.45 32.65 -18.15
CA GLU A 111 8.89 32.95 -18.08
C GLU A 111 9.63 32.32 -16.87
N ASP A 112 8.93 31.76 -15.88
CA ASP A 112 9.51 31.16 -14.66
C ASP A 112 9.81 29.65 -14.77
N VAL A 113 10.05 29.13 -15.99
CA VAL A 113 10.40 27.70 -16.24
C VAL A 113 11.84 27.36 -15.79
N GLN A 114 12.34 27.99 -14.73
CA GLN A 114 13.46 27.47 -13.97
C GLN A 114 12.92 26.49 -12.93
N LYS A 115 13.43 25.25 -12.98
CA LYS A 115 13.10 24.09 -12.12
C LYS A 115 12.28 24.49 -10.88
N PRO A 116 10.99 24.12 -10.79
CA PRO A 116 10.17 24.49 -9.64
C PRO A 116 10.90 24.08 -8.36
N LYS A 117 10.94 24.98 -7.38
CA LYS A 117 11.62 24.76 -6.11
C LYS A 117 10.83 23.69 -5.33
N ARG A 118 11.17 22.43 -5.56
CA ARG A 118 10.53 21.26 -4.94
C ARG A 118 11.17 20.97 -3.59
N LEU A 119 10.34 20.90 -2.55
CA LEU A 119 10.72 20.27 -1.29
C LEU A 119 10.34 18.79 -1.39
N ALA A 120 11.32 17.92 -1.16
CA ALA A 120 11.11 16.48 -1.05
C ALA A 120 11.10 16.10 0.43
N LEU A 121 10.07 15.39 0.85
CA LEU A 121 9.99 14.78 2.17
C LEU A 121 9.90 13.27 1.95
N SER A 122 10.85 12.53 2.52
CA SER A 122 10.69 11.08 2.69
C SER A 122 9.96 10.85 4.00
N LEU A 123 8.99 9.95 4.01
CA LEU A 123 8.34 9.54 5.26
C LEU A 123 9.30 8.75 6.18
N GLU A 124 10.37 8.18 5.62
CA GLU A 124 11.45 7.55 6.39
C GLU A 124 12.23 8.57 7.24
N ASP A 125 12.16 9.87 6.90
CA ASP A 125 12.87 10.94 7.62
C ASP A 125 12.08 11.49 8.83
N ILE A 126 10.82 11.09 9.00
CA ILE A 126 9.87 11.66 9.98
C ILE A 126 9.17 10.60 10.85
N LEU A 127 9.49 9.31 10.67
CA LEU A 127 9.04 8.20 11.49
C LEU A 127 10.11 7.72 12.47
#